data_AF-A0A926D6S5-F1
#
_entry.id   AF-A0A926D6S5-F1
#
_cell.length_a   1.000
_cell.length_b   1.000
_cell.length_c   1.000
_cell.angle_alpha   90.00
_cell.angle_beta   90.00
_cell.angle_gamma   90.00
#
_symmetry.space_group_name_H-M   'P 1'
#
loop_
_entity.id
_entity.type
_entity.pdbx_description
1 polymer ?
#
loop_
_entity_poly.entity_id
_entity_poly.type
_entity_poly.pdbx_seq_one_letter_code
_entity_poly.pdbx_strand_id
1 'polypeptide(L)' 'MKGFKIPSIPPTTNKTIRFPNDLLEEVEAMIQGKNCTFSAFVIEAVREALASLKEENEA' A
#
# COMPACT_ATOMS: atom_id res chain seq x y z
N MET A 1 -11.85 -34.04 -8.00
CA MET A 1 -11.13 -33.32 -6.91
C MET A 1 -10.61 -32.01 -7.47
N LYS A 2 -10.97 -30.85 -6.90
CA LYS A 2 -10.34 -29.58 -7.27
C LYS A 2 -8.93 -29.60 -6.67
N GLY A 3 -7.90 -29.71 -7.51
CA GLY A 3 -6.51 -29.72 -7.07
C GLY A 3 -6.14 -28.43 -6.34
N PHE A 4 -5.26 -28.53 -5.35
CA PHE A 4 -4.71 -27.38 -4.67
C PHE A 4 -3.94 -26.53 -5.69
N LYS A 5 -4.40 -25.30 -5.93
CA LYS A 5 -3.68 -24.33 -6.76
C LYS A 5 -2.66 -23.62 -5.87
N ILE A 6 -1.39 -23.70 -6.23
CA ILE A 6 -0.34 -22.93 -5.57
C ILE A 6 -0.66 -21.43 -5.77
N PRO A 7 -0.77 -20.65 -4.69
CA PRO A 7 -0.98 -19.21 -4.81
C PRO A 7 0.22 -18.57 -5.51
N SER A 8 -0.02 -17.89 -6.63
CA SER A 8 0.98 -17.09 -7.32
C SER A 8 0.92 -15.67 -6.77
N ILE A 9 1.87 -15.35 -5.90
CA ILE A 9 2.03 -14.00 -5.38
C ILE A 9 2.79 -13.20 -6.44
N PRO A 10 2.33 -12.01 -6.84
CA PRO A 10 3.05 -11.15 -7.77
C PRO A 10 4.48 -10.87 -7.26
N PRO A 11 5.47 -10.71 -8.15
CA PRO A 11 6.82 -10.35 -7.72
C PRO A 11 6.83 -8.97 -7.04
N THR A 12 7.50 -8.86 -5.89
CA THR A 12 7.66 -7.60 -5.14
C THR A 12 9.13 -7.28 -4.93
N THR A 13 9.48 -6.00 -4.96
CA THR A 13 10.83 -5.50 -4.68
C THR A 13 10.81 -4.62 -3.45
N ASN A 14 11.71 -4.84 -2.49
CA ASN A 14 11.83 -3.99 -1.31
C ASN A 14 12.46 -2.64 -1.67
N LYS A 15 11.87 -1.55 -1.16
CA LYS A 15 12.37 -0.18 -1.29
C LYS A 15 12.34 0.48 0.10
N THR A 16 13.50 0.93 0.58
CA THR A 16 13.61 1.61 1.87
C THR A 16 13.54 3.12 1.66
N ILE A 17 12.62 3.78 2.36
CA ILE A 17 12.45 5.24 2.39
C ILE A 17 12.25 5.71 3.83
N ARG A 18 12.50 6.99 4.10
CA ARG A 18 12.26 7.59 5.42
C ARG A 18 10.98 8.40 5.42
N PHE A 19 10.17 8.20 6.46
CA PHE A 19 9.00 9.02 6.75
C PHE A 19 9.37 10.05 7.83
N PRO A 20 8.88 11.29 7.72
CA PRO A 20 8.82 12.21 8.85
C PRO A 20 8.09 11.58 10.05
N ASN A 21 8.56 11.86 11.28
CA ASN A 21 8.04 11.21 12.49
C ASN A 21 6.59 11.60 12.78
N ASP A 22 6.25 12.86 12.56
CA ASP A 22 4.89 13.39 12.64
C ASP A 22 3.94 12.63 11.73
N LEU A 23 4.32 12.43 10.46
CA LEU A 23 3.50 11.65 9.52
C LEU A 23 3.39 10.17 9.92
N LEU A 24 4.44 9.59 10.47
CA LEU A 24 4.40 8.20 10.94
C LEU A 24 3.40 8.06 12.09
N GLU A 25 3.48 8.93 13.10
CA GLU A 25 2.58 8.93 14.26
C GLU A 25 1.11 9.11 13.85
N GLU A 26 0.85 10.04 12.92
CA GLU A 26 -0.51 10.26 12.40
C GLU A 26 -1.05 9.02 11.68
N VAL A 27 -0.26 8.40 10.81
CA VAL A 27 -0.67 7.19 10.09
C VAL A 27 -0.91 6.04 11.05
N GLU A 28 -0.01 5.82 12.01
CA GLU A 28 -0.13 4.75 13.01
C GLU A 28 -1.39 4.92 13.87
N ALA A 29 -1.66 6.14 14.35
CA ALA A 29 -2.88 6.44 15.10
C ALA A 29 -4.14 6.18 14.25
N MET A 30 -4.12 6.53 12.96
CA MET A 30 -5.26 6.34 12.06
C MET A 30 -5.52 4.89 11.69
N ILE A 31 -4.50 4.04 11.65
CA ILE A 31 -4.65 2.60 11.37
C ILE A 31 -4.79 1.74 12.63
N GLN A 32 -4.60 2.33 13.82
CA GLN A 32 -4.76 1.63 15.09
C GLN A 32 -6.17 1.05 15.24
N GLY A 33 -6.25 -0.23 15.61
CA GLY A 33 -7.53 -0.95 15.72
C GLY A 33 -8.21 -1.28 14.40
N LYS A 34 -7.61 -0.91 13.25
CA LYS A 34 -8.02 -1.38 11.93
C LYS A 34 -7.24 -2.64 11.58
N ASN A 35 -7.86 -3.55 10.83
CA ASN A 35 -7.18 -4.74 10.28
C ASN A 35 -6.29 -4.36 9.09
N CYS A 36 -5.37 -3.41 9.29
CA CYS A 36 -4.49 -2.86 8.27
C CYS A 36 -3.08 -2.68 8.83
N THR A 37 -2.06 -3.00 8.01
CA THR A 37 -0.66 -2.76 8.35
C THR A 37 -0.18 -1.46 7.71
N PHE A 38 0.86 -0.84 8.28
CA PHE A 38 1.47 0.35 7.71
C PHE A 38 1.87 0.16 6.23
N SER A 39 2.48 -0.98 5.91
CA SER A 39 2.85 -1.30 4.51
C SER A 39 1.65 -1.41 3.59
N ALA A 40 0.54 -2.02 4.04
CA ALA A 40 -0.68 -2.09 3.24
C ALA A 40 -1.27 -0.70 3.01
N PHE A 41 -1.29 0.14 4.03
CA PHE A 41 -1.72 1.54 3.92
C PHE A 41 -0.87 2.31 2.90
N VAL A 42 0.46 2.23 3.00
CA VAL A 42 1.37 2.94 2.06
C VAL A 42 1.18 2.45 0.63
N ILE A 43 1.02 1.14 0.43
CA ILE A 43 0.79 0.58 -0.91
C ILE A 43 -0.50 1.14 -1.52
N GLU A 44 -1.60 1.15 -0.77
CA GLU A 44 -2.88 1.68 -1.28
C GLU A 44 -2.84 3.19 -1.51
N ALA A 45 -2.21 3.95 -0.61
CA ALA A 45 -2.01 5.39 -0.80
C ALA A 45 -1.24 5.71 -2.08
N VAL A 46 -0.20 4.93 -2.39
CA VAL A 46 0.60 5.10 -3.61
C VAL A 46 -0.21 4.68 -4.86
N ARG A 47 -1.04 3.63 -4.78
CA ARG A 47 -1.94 3.26 -5.89
C ARG A 47 -2.91 4.39 -6.23
N GLU A 48 -3.55 4.97 -5.21
CA GLU A 48 -4.51 6.06 -5.38
C GLU A 48 -3.84 7.31 -5.98
N ALA A 49 -2.67 7.68 -5.46
CA ALA A 49 -1.90 8.81 -5.99
C ALA A 49 -1.51 8.59 -7.46
N LEU A 50 -1.08 7.38 -7.83
CA LEU A 50 -0.75 7.04 -9.22
C LEU A 50 -1.98 7.00 -10.13
N ALA A 51 -3.15 6.60 -9.62
CA ALA A 51 -4.40 6.63 -10.38
C ALA A 51 -4.82 8.07 -10.67
N SER A 52 -4.81 8.93 -9.66
CA SER A 52 -5.13 10.36 -9.78
C SER A 52 -4.23 11.05 -10.82
N LEU A 53 -2.91 10.81 -10.76
CA LEU A 53 -1.96 11.36 -11.73
C LEU A 53 -2.19 10.85 -13.15
N LYS A 54 -2.67 9.61 -13.34
CA LYS A 54 -2.98 9.09 -14.68
C LYS A 54 -4.22 9.75 -15.25
N GLU A 55 -5.26 9.89 -14.43
CA GLU A 55 -6.49 10.58 -14.82
C GLU A 55 -6.21 12.03 -15.24
N GLU A 56 -5.33 12.74 -14.53
CA GLU A 56 -4.90 14.10 -14.89
C GLU A 56 -4.13 14.17 -16.21
N ASN A 57 -3.34 13.13 -16.55
CA ASN A 57 -2.54 13.09 -17.78
C ASN A 57 -3.34 12.60 -19.01
N GLU A 58 -4.49 11.97 -18.79
CA GLU A 58 -5.40 11.50 -19.85
C GLU A 58 -6.51 12.51 -20.17
N ALA A 59 -6.64 13.59 -19.38
CA ALA A 59 -7.57 14.71 -19.57
C ALA A 59 -6.96 15.86 -20.39
#